data_AF-A0A8X8G806-F1
#
_entry.id   AF-A0A8X8G806-F1
#
_cell.length_a   1.000
_cell.length_b   1.000
_cell.length_c   1.000
_cell.angle_alpha   90.00
_cell.angle_beta   90.00
_cell.angle_gamma   90.00
#
_symmetry.space_group_name_H-M   'P 1'
#
loop_
_entity.id
_entity.type
_entity.pdbx_description
1 polymer ?
#
loop_
_entity_poly.entity_id
_entity_poly.type
_entity_poly.pdbx_seq_one_letter_code
_entity_poly.pdbx_strand_id
1 'polypeptide(L)'
;VAKYFAIIPAAFVSTYPQLSALNIMDLSSPTHAIMAAVIFNALIIPFLIPLALKGIKFRADSAQHILRRNVWIYGLGGVIAPFIFIKLIDMLLVVL
;
A
#
# COMPACT_ATOMS: atom_id res chain seq x y z
N VAL A 1 6.02 1.36 -2.90
CA VAL A 1 6.82 1.66 -1.68
C VAL A 1 6.37 0.84 -0.48
N ALA A 2 5.12 0.96 0.00
CA ALA A 2 4.63 0.20 1.17
C ALA A 2 4.88 -1.32 1.12
N LYS A 3 4.74 -1.93 -0.07
CA LYS A 3 4.99 -3.37 -0.28
C LYS A 3 6.40 -3.81 0.16
N TYR A 4 7.41 -2.97 -0.06
CA TYR A 4 8.78 -3.27 0.39
C TYR A 4 8.90 -3.26 1.90
N PHE A 5 8.24 -2.31 2.58
CA PHE A 5 8.19 -2.24 4.04
C PHE A 5 7.42 -3.41 4.68
N ALA A 6 6.51 -4.06 3.95
CA ALA A 6 5.85 -5.28 4.42
C ALA A 6 6.74 -6.52 4.20
N ILE A 7 7.28 -6.67 2.98
CA ILE A 7 7.88 -7.94 2.54
C ILE A 7 9.33 -8.08 3.01
N ILE A 8 10.15 -7.03 2.97
CA ILE A 8 11.57 -7.11 3.33
C ILE A 8 11.78 -7.57 4.79
N PRO A 9 11.18 -6.91 5.81
CA PRO A 9 11.34 -7.40 7.19
C PRO A 9 10.79 -8.82 7.34
N ALA A 10 9.62 -9.11 6.77
CA ALA A 10 9.02 -10.43 6.85
C ALA A 10 9.88 -11.55 6.25
N ALA A 11 10.42 -11.35 5.05
CA ALA A 11 11.17 -12.38 4.33
C ALA A 11 12.55 -12.66 4.94
N PHE A 12 13.13 -11.68 5.65
CA PHE A 12 14.54 -11.75 6.06
C PHE A 12 14.78 -11.66 7.56
N VAL A 13 13.78 -11.39 8.41
CA VAL A 13 13.98 -11.25 9.87
C VAL A 13 14.50 -12.54 10.53
N SER A 14 14.22 -13.71 9.97
CA SER A 14 14.77 -14.99 10.45
C SER A 14 16.29 -15.09 10.25
N THR A 15 16.82 -14.44 9.22
CA THR A 15 18.25 -14.46 8.87
C THR A 15 18.98 -13.23 9.41
N TYR A 16 18.32 -12.08 9.39
CA TYR A 16 18.84 -10.78 9.82
C TYR A 16 17.83 -10.11 10.76
N PRO A 17 17.86 -10.42 12.07
CA PRO A 17 16.91 -9.88 13.05
C PRO A 17 16.88 -8.34 13.10
N GLN A 18 17.97 -7.68 12.73
CA GLN A 18 18.07 -6.22 12.67
C GLN A 18 17.08 -5.60 11.67
N LEU A 19 16.63 -6.36 10.66
CA LEU A 19 15.63 -5.91 9.70
C LEU A 19 14.23 -5.78 10.31
N SER A 20 14.00 -6.31 11.52
CA SER A 20 12.76 -6.06 12.28
C SER A 20 12.48 -4.57 12.46
N ALA A 21 13.54 -3.73 12.58
CA ALA A 21 13.40 -2.27 12.67
C ALA A 21 12.76 -1.62 11.43
N LEU A 22 12.72 -2.32 10.28
CA LEU A 22 12.05 -1.86 9.06
C LEU A 22 10.54 -2.20 9.04
N ASN A 23 10.04 -2.93 10.04
CA ASN A 23 8.61 -3.18 10.21
C ASN A 23 7.89 -1.94 10.74
N ILE A 24 7.88 -0.87 9.95
CA ILE A 24 7.25 0.41 10.28
C ILE A 24 5.73 0.24 10.50
N MET A 25 5.12 -0.76 9.87
CA MET A 25 3.69 -1.07 9.99
C MET A 25 3.36 -1.93 11.22
N ASP A 26 4.37 -2.38 11.97
CA ASP A 26 4.20 -3.25 13.13
C ASP A 26 3.32 -4.48 12.84
N LEU A 27 3.59 -5.14 11.71
CA LEU A 27 2.81 -6.30 11.27
C LEU A 27 3.03 -7.51 12.20
N SER A 28 1.97 -8.28 12.41
CA SER A 28 1.87 -9.30 13.48
C SER A 28 2.85 -10.46 13.34
N SER A 29 3.09 -10.96 12.13
CA SER A 29 4.03 -12.04 11.85
C SER A 29 4.57 -11.96 10.41
N PRO A 30 5.75 -12.56 10.12
CA PRO A 30 6.27 -12.64 8.76
C PRO A 30 5.28 -13.24 7.76
N THR A 31 4.58 -14.31 8.14
CA THR A 31 3.62 -14.99 7.28
C THR A 31 2.42 -14.09 6.99
N HIS A 32 1.84 -13.45 8.01
CA HIS A 32 0.72 -12.53 7.82
C HIS A 32 1.12 -11.29 7.00
N ALA A 33 2.32 -10.76 7.21
CA ALA A 33 2.82 -9.62 6.43
C ALA A 33 2.89 -9.92 4.93
N ILE A 34 3.42 -11.10 4.57
CA ILE A 34 3.48 -11.54 3.17
C ILE A 34 2.07 -11.76 2.62
N MET A 35 1.20 -12.46 3.36
CA MET A 35 -0.18 -12.71 2.94
C MET A 35 -0.96 -11.41 2.75
N ALA A 36 -0.90 -10.47 3.69
CA ALA A 36 -1.56 -9.18 3.61
C ALA A 36 -1.09 -8.37 2.39
N ALA A 37 0.22 -8.38 2.09
CA ALA A 37 0.77 -7.73 0.91
C ALA A 37 0.28 -8.36 -0.40
N VAL A 38 0.16 -9.69 -0.46
CA VAL A 38 -0.36 -10.42 -1.63
C VAL A 38 -1.87 -10.18 -1.82
N ILE A 39 -2.66 -10.26 -0.74
CA ILE A 39 -4.10 -9.98 -0.77
C ILE A 39 -4.36 -8.54 -1.22
N PHE A 40 -3.60 -7.57 -0.69
CA PHE A 40 -3.69 -6.18 -1.14
C PHE A 40 -3.47 -6.06 -2.66
N ASN A 41 -2.46 -6.75 -3.21
CA ASN A 41 -2.21 -6.74 -4.66
C ASN A 41 -3.37 -7.33 -5.47
N ALA A 42 -4.01 -8.37 -4.95
CA ALA A 42 -5.17 -8.99 -5.60
C ALA A 42 -6.40 -8.08 -5.55
N LEU A 43 -6.61 -7.35 -4.45
CA LEU A 43 -7.79 -6.50 -4.24
C LEU A 43 -7.67 -5.12 -4.92
N ILE A 44 -6.47 -4.56 -5.01
CA ILE A 44 -6.32 -3.18 -5.51
C ILE A 44 -6.71 -3.05 -6.98
N ILE A 45 -6.51 -4.08 -7.80
CA ILE A 45 -6.88 -4.08 -9.22
C ILE A 45 -8.40 -3.92 -9.41
N PRO A 46 -9.26 -4.83 -8.87
CA PRO A 46 -10.71 -4.70 -9.04
C PRO A 46 -11.26 -3.41 -8.42
N PHE A 47 -10.67 -2.88 -7.34
CA PHE A 47 -11.06 -1.58 -6.81
C PHE A 47 -10.78 -0.41 -7.75
N LEU A 48 -9.73 -0.50 -8.57
CA LEU A 48 -9.35 0.55 -9.53
C LEU A 48 -10.07 0.40 -10.88
N ILE A 49 -10.65 -0.75 -11.21
CA ILE A 49 -11.37 -0.96 -12.48
C ILE A 49 -12.50 0.07 -12.68
N PRO A 50 -13.42 0.32 -11.71
CA PRO A 50 -14.48 1.31 -11.90
C PRO A 50 -13.93 2.72 -12.15
N LEU A 51 -12.81 3.08 -11.53
CA LEU A 51 -12.15 4.36 -11.73
C LEU A 51 -11.52 4.45 -13.13
N ALA A 52 -10.89 3.37 -13.60
CA ALA A 52 -10.34 3.27 -14.95
C ALA A 52 -11.42 3.36 -16.03
N LEU A 53 -12.59 2.76 -15.80
CA LEU A 53 -13.72 2.78 -16.74
C LEU A 53 -14.46 4.13 -16.76
N LYS A 54 -14.68 4.76 -15.60
CA LYS A 54 -15.35 6.07 -15.52
C LYS A 54 -14.47 7.23 -15.99
N GLY A 55 -13.15 7.05 -15.94
CA GLY A 55 -12.18 8.11 -16.17
C GLY A 55 -12.15 9.13 -15.03
N ILE A 56 -11.08 9.93 -15.01
CA ILE A 56 -10.88 11.00 -14.03
C ILE A 56 -11.44 12.29 -14.61
N LYS A 57 -12.30 12.99 -13.86
CA LYS A 57 -12.84 14.30 -14.26
C LYS A 57 -11.68 15.28 -14.49
N PHE A 58 -11.44 15.63 -15.74
CA PHE A 58 -10.44 16.64 -16.10
C PHE A 58 -10.99 18.03 -15.77
N ARG A 59 -10.16 18.86 -15.12
CA ARG A 59 -10.46 20.27 -14.88
C ARG A 59 -9.34 21.08 -15.52
N ALA A 60 -9.69 21.86 -16.54
CA ALA A 60 -8.77 22.73 -17.25
C ALA A 60 -8.17 23.75 -16.29
N ASP A 61 -6.85 23.79 -16.25
CA ASP A 61 -6.03 24.65 -15.40
C ASP A 61 -4.60 24.69 -16.00
N SER A 62 -3.71 25.51 -15.46
CA SER A 62 -2.31 25.53 -15.92
C SER A 62 -1.63 24.19 -15.68
N ALA A 63 -0.68 23.83 -16.54
CA ALA A 63 0.06 22.56 -16.42
C ALA A 63 0.72 22.40 -15.03
N GLN A 64 1.24 23.49 -14.47
CA GLN A 64 1.83 23.50 -13.12
C GLN A 64 0.80 23.22 -12.03
N HIS A 65 -0.40 23.82 -12.12
CA HIS A 65 -1.47 23.58 -11.16
C HIS A 65 -2.01 22.15 -11.24
N ILE A 66 -2.19 21.61 -12.45
CA ILE A 66 -2.63 20.22 -12.67
C ILE A 66 -1.61 19.25 -12.09
N LEU A 67 -0.32 19.43 -12.40
CA LEU A 67 0.75 18.57 -11.90
C LEU A 67 0.77 18.56 -10.37
N ARG A 68 0.78 19.74 -9.75
CA ARG A 68 0.81 19.86 -8.28
C ARG A 68 -0.40 19.17 -7.65
N ARG A 69 -1.61 19.40 -8.18
CA ARG A 69 -2.83 18.76 -7.69
C ARG A 69 -2.77 17.23 -7.83
N ASN A 70 -2.33 16.73 -8.97
CA ASN A 70 -2.27 15.29 -9.21
C ASN A 70 -1.21 14.60 -8.33
N VAL A 71 -0.06 15.23 -8.10
CA VAL A 71 0.95 14.72 -7.18
C VAL A 71 0.40 14.67 -5.75
N TRP A 72 -0.29 15.72 -5.29
CA TRP A 72 -0.90 15.72 -3.96
C TRP A 72 -2.01 14.69 -3.79
N ILE A 73 -2.87 14.49 -4.79
CA ILE A 73 -4.00 13.54 -4.67
C ILE A 73 -3.54 12.11 -4.94
N TYR A 74 -2.97 11.85 -6.11
CA TYR A 74 -2.64 10.49 -6.56
C TYR A 74 -1.26 10.03 -6.09
N GLY A 75 -0.30 10.95 -5.93
CA GLY A 75 1.00 10.63 -5.36
C GLY A 75 0.88 10.32 -3.87
N LEU A 76 0.38 11.28 -3.07
CA LEU A 76 0.22 11.08 -1.63
C LEU A 76 -0.80 9.97 -1.32
N GLY A 77 -1.94 9.95 -2.02
CA GLY A 77 -2.94 8.90 -1.86
C GLY A 77 -2.39 7.52 -2.22
N GLY A 78 -1.61 7.42 -3.31
CA GLY A 78 -0.93 6.17 -3.71
C GLY A 78 0.17 5.73 -2.75
N VAL A 79 0.76 6.65 -1.98
CA VAL A 79 1.72 6.32 -0.92
C VAL A 79 0.99 5.84 0.33
N ILE A 80 -0.04 6.56 0.81
CA ILE A 80 -0.70 6.29 2.10
C ILE A 80 -1.65 5.09 2.02
N ALA A 81 -2.46 4.99 0.98
CA ALA A 81 -3.51 3.97 0.89
C ALA A 81 -2.98 2.52 1.06
N PRO A 82 -1.86 2.12 0.43
CA PRO A 82 -1.29 0.79 0.64
C PRO A 82 -0.89 0.48 2.09
N PHE A 83 -0.36 1.45 2.85
CA PHE A 83 0.00 1.22 4.26
C PHE A 83 -1.23 0.90 5.10
N ILE A 84 -2.29 1.71 4.94
CA ILE A 84 -3.55 1.51 5.68
C ILE A 84 -4.17 0.16 5.30
N PHE A 85 -4.27 -0.14 4.01
CA PHE A 85 -4.88 -1.39 3.56
C PHE A 85 -4.11 -2.64 4.02
N ILE A 86 -2.78 -2.66 3.88
CA ILE A 86 -1.98 -3.81 4.30
C ILE A 86 -2.12 -4.04 5.81
N LYS A 87 -2.09 -2.97 6.61
CA LYS A 87 -2.28 -3.08 8.06
C LYS A 87 -3.67 -3.61 8.43
N LEU A 88 -4.72 -3.13 7.77
CA LEU A 88 -6.09 -3.61 8.01
C LEU A 88 -6.24 -5.10 7.66
N ILE A 89 -5.63 -5.55 6.56
CA ILE A 89 -5.66 -6.97 6.18
C ILE A 89 -4.90 -7.81 7.21
N ASP A 90 -3.71 -7.38 7.65
CA ASP A 90 -2.96 -8.06 8.72
C ASP A 90 -3.78 -8.15 10.02
N MET A 91 -4.43 -7.06 10.43
CA MET A 91 -5.30 -7.07 11.63
C MET A 91 -6.49 -8.01 11.48
N LEU A 92 -7.11 -8.08 10.29
CA LEU A 92 -8.18 -9.03 10.03
C LEU A 92 -7.68 -10.48 10.12
N LEU A 93 -6.50 -10.77 9.55
CA LEU A 93 -5.88 -12.11 9.63
C LEU A 93 -5.49 -12.50 11.06
N VAL A 94 -5.24 -11.54 11.95
CA VAL A 94 -4.96 -11.80 13.37
C VAL A 94 -6.22 -12.13 14.16
N VAL A 95 -7.36 -11.56 13.79
CA VAL A 95 -8.64 -11.72 14.51
C VAL A 95 -9.39 -12.98 14.08
N LEU A 96 -9.20 -13.43 12.83
CA LEU A 96 -9.76 -14.67 12.26
C LEU A 96 -8.97 -15.91 12.70
#